data_AF-A0A925Z1F9-F1
#
_entry.id   AF-A0A925Z1F9-F1
#
_cell.length_a   1.000
_cell.length_b   1.000
_cell.length_c   1.000
_cell.angle_alpha   90.00
_cell.angle_beta   90.00
_cell.angle_gamma   90.00
#
_symmetry.space_group_name_H-M   'P 1'
#
loop_
_entity.id
_entity.type
_entity.pdbx_description
1 polymer ?
#
loop_
_entity_poly.entity_id
_entity_poly.type
_entity_poly.pdbx_seq_one_letter_code
_entity_poly.pdbx_strand_id
1 'polypeptide(L)'
;MYAQKRYQTIKSFFALHKIAVTIFVIAVLFLTQCSRDEEILDDTFYHLEIPEHFPYPEIPDDNILTKGKIELGKKLFFDKTLSIDSTIACASCHKPEHGFSDNIAISRGVENRTGFRNASSLTNVAYAPILLRDGGFPTLETQVAVPVQDHNEMDFNMLELSMRLKKDAYYKNEFINVFGTEPEPGIITKALAAF
;
A
#
# COMPACT_ATOMS: atom_id res chain seq x y z
N MET A 1 -45.61 -23.07 54.19
CA MET A 1 -44.28 -23.46 53.64
C MET A 1 -44.22 -23.65 52.12
N TYR A 2 -45.29 -24.11 51.43
CA TYR A 2 -45.22 -24.42 49.98
C TYR A 2 -45.15 -23.17 49.07
N ALA A 3 -45.85 -22.08 49.41
CA ALA A 3 -45.89 -20.85 48.60
C ALA A 3 -44.55 -20.09 48.57
N GLN A 4 -43.81 -20.11 49.69
CA GLN A 4 -42.53 -19.41 49.83
C GLN A 4 -41.43 -20.08 49.00
N LYS A 5 -41.44 -21.42 48.94
CA LYS A 5 -40.51 -22.22 48.11
C LYS A 5 -40.75 -21.96 46.61
N ARG A 6 -42.02 -21.93 46.18
CA ARG A 6 -42.40 -21.56 44.79
C ARG A 6 -41.98 -20.14 44.42
N TYR A 7 -42.15 -19.18 45.32
CA TYR A 7 -41.76 -17.79 45.09
C TYR A 7 -40.24 -17.62 44.88
N GLN A 8 -39.43 -18.32 45.68
CA GLN A 8 -37.97 -18.31 45.52
C GLN A 8 -37.52 -18.99 44.22
N THR A 9 -38.15 -20.09 43.81
CA THR A 9 -37.86 -20.74 42.53
C THR A 9 -38.23 -19.87 41.32
N ILE A 10 -39.35 -19.14 41.40
CA ILE A 10 -39.76 -18.21 40.34
C ILE A 10 -38.80 -17.01 40.27
N LYS A 11 -38.39 -16.44 41.42
CA LYS A 11 -37.39 -15.37 41.46
C LYS A 11 -36.03 -15.79 40.91
N SER A 12 -35.55 -16.99 41.25
CA SER A 12 -34.27 -17.49 40.74
C SER A 12 -34.33 -17.77 39.23
N PHE A 13 -35.46 -18.28 38.73
CA PHE A 13 -35.68 -18.46 37.30
C PHE A 13 -35.65 -17.13 36.53
N PHE A 14 -36.33 -16.09 37.01
CA PHE A 14 -36.27 -14.75 36.39
C PHE A 14 -34.89 -14.10 36.51
N ALA A 15 -34.15 -14.34 37.59
CA ALA A 15 -32.78 -13.85 37.74
C ALA A 15 -31.81 -14.52 36.74
N LEU A 16 -31.88 -15.84 36.60
CA LEU A 16 -31.08 -16.60 35.64
C LEU A 16 -31.42 -16.21 34.19
N HIS A 17 -32.69 -16.00 33.88
CA HIS A 17 -33.12 -15.53 32.56
C HIS A 17 -32.58 -14.13 32.23
N LYS A 18 -32.62 -13.19 33.20
CA LYS A 18 -32.02 -11.84 33.03
C LYS A 18 -30.51 -11.89 32.82
N ILE A 19 -29.79 -12.74 33.56
CA ILE A 19 -28.34 -12.92 33.38
C ILE A 19 -28.04 -13.50 31.99
N ALA A 20 -28.77 -14.54 31.56
CA ALA A 20 -28.58 -15.16 30.25
C ALA A 20 -28.86 -14.18 29.10
N VAL A 21 -29.94 -13.39 29.19
CA VAL A 21 -30.26 -12.35 28.20
C VAL A 21 -29.17 -11.27 28.17
N THR A 22 -28.64 -10.87 29.33
CA THR A 22 -27.59 -9.85 29.41
C THR A 22 -26.28 -10.35 28.79
N ILE A 23 -25.89 -11.60 29.06
CA ILE A 23 -24.71 -12.24 28.46
C ILE A 23 -24.88 -12.36 26.94
N PHE A 24 -26.08 -12.74 26.46
CA PHE A 24 -26.35 -12.84 25.04
C PHE A 24 -26.28 -11.48 24.33
N VAL A 25 -26.83 -10.42 24.92
CA VAL A 25 -26.75 -9.05 24.36
C VAL A 25 -25.30 -8.57 24.34
N ILE A 26 -24.52 -8.81 25.38
CA ILE A 26 -23.09 -8.46 25.43
C ILE A 26 -22.32 -9.23 24.35
N ALA A 27 -22.55 -10.53 24.18
CA ALA A 27 -21.89 -11.34 23.15
C ALA A 27 -22.24 -10.85 21.73
N VAL A 28 -23.49 -10.48 21.47
CA VAL A 28 -23.90 -9.89 20.19
C VAL A 28 -23.19 -8.54 19.97
N LEU A 29 -23.11 -7.69 20.99
CA LEU A 29 -22.39 -6.40 20.91
C LEU A 29 -20.90 -6.61 20.59
N PHE A 30 -20.23 -7.58 21.23
CA PHE A 30 -18.83 -7.93 20.93
C PHE A 30 -18.65 -8.49 19.52
N LEU A 31 -19.62 -9.25 19.00
CA LEU A 31 -19.57 -9.77 17.63
C LEU A 31 -19.82 -8.67 16.57
N THR A 32 -20.54 -7.61 16.92
CA THR A 32 -20.76 -6.45 16.03
C THR A 32 -19.63 -5.42 16.05
N GLN A 33 -18.69 -5.53 16.98
CA GLN A 33 -17.59 -4.57 17.14
C GLN A 33 -16.36 -4.89 16.26
N CYS A 34 -16.50 -5.86 15.36
CA CYS A 34 -15.54 -6.14 14.30
C CYS A 34 -15.89 -5.31 13.04
N SER A 35 -16.13 -4.01 13.19
CA SER A 35 -15.98 -3.09 12.07
C SER A 35 -14.49 -2.78 11.98
N ARG A 36 -13.84 -3.34 10.96
CA ARG A 36 -12.48 -2.97 10.58
C ARG A 36 -12.51 -1.46 10.33
N ASP A 37 -11.79 -0.69 11.14
CA ASP A 37 -11.61 0.74 10.87
C ASP A 37 -10.96 0.82 9.48
N GLU A 38 -11.75 1.25 8.50
CA GLU A 38 -11.26 1.56 7.17
C GLU A 38 -10.41 2.81 7.38
N GLU A 39 -9.08 2.65 7.43
CA GLU A 39 -8.14 3.75 7.52
C GLU A 39 -8.26 4.54 6.22
N ILE A 40 -9.18 5.51 6.22
CA ILE A 40 -9.35 6.43 5.09
C ILE A 40 -8.05 7.20 4.99
N LEU A 41 -7.25 6.86 3.96
CA LEU A 41 -6.04 7.56 3.63
C LEU A 41 -6.34 9.06 3.44
N ASP A 42 -5.77 9.86 4.32
CA ASP A 42 -5.94 11.32 4.41
C ASP A 42 -5.51 11.99 3.09
N ASP A 43 -6.45 12.59 2.35
CA ASP A 43 -6.16 13.31 1.09
C ASP A 43 -5.68 14.75 1.31
N THR A 44 -5.24 15.11 2.52
CA THR A 44 -4.60 16.40 2.74
C THR A 44 -3.31 16.53 1.94
N PHE A 45 -3.09 17.73 1.40
CA PHE A 45 -1.85 18.10 0.73
C PHE A 45 -0.64 17.75 1.61
N TYR A 46 0.35 17.12 0.99
CA TYR A 46 1.58 16.78 1.67
C TYR A 46 2.62 17.89 1.48
N HIS A 47 3.14 18.40 2.59
CA HIS A 47 4.23 19.36 2.58
C HIS A 47 5.55 18.62 2.79
N LEU A 48 6.39 18.61 1.75
CA LEU A 48 7.74 18.05 1.84
C LEU A 48 8.56 18.79 2.89
N GLU A 49 9.16 18.04 3.80
CA GLU A 49 10.17 18.56 4.73
C GLU A 49 11.50 18.67 3.99
N ILE A 50 11.81 19.87 3.50
CA ILE A 50 13.01 20.14 2.73
C ILE A 50 14.07 20.77 3.65
N PRO A 51 15.29 20.21 3.72
CA PRO A 51 16.38 20.80 4.48
C PRO A 51 16.68 22.25 4.09
N GLU A 52 17.21 23.02 5.03
CA GLU A 52 17.66 24.38 4.74
C GLU A 52 18.67 24.37 3.57
N HIS A 53 18.49 25.29 2.62
CA HIS A 53 19.29 25.44 1.39
C HIS A 53 19.09 24.40 0.28
N PHE A 54 18.16 23.44 0.42
CA PHE A 54 17.73 22.63 -0.72
C PHE A 54 16.65 23.35 -1.53
N PRO A 55 16.66 23.23 -2.88
CA PRO A 55 15.56 23.73 -3.69
C PRO A 55 14.29 22.90 -3.43
N TYR A 56 13.12 23.45 -3.75
CA TYR A 56 11.92 22.63 -3.82
C TYR A 56 12.01 21.74 -5.08
N PRO A 57 11.82 20.40 -4.97
CA PRO A 57 11.87 19.52 -6.13
C PRO A 57 10.71 19.80 -7.08
N GLU A 58 10.87 19.44 -8.36
CA GLU A 58 9.78 19.59 -9.33
C GLU A 58 8.69 18.55 -9.05
N ILE A 59 7.49 19.02 -8.71
CA ILE A 59 6.30 18.18 -8.50
C ILE A 59 5.34 18.42 -9.67
N PRO A 60 4.97 17.39 -10.45
CA PRO A 60 4.05 17.56 -11.57
C PRO A 60 2.67 18.06 -11.14
N ASP A 61 2.11 19.02 -11.87
CA ASP A 61 0.77 19.58 -11.62
C ASP A 61 -0.33 18.50 -11.68
N ASP A 62 -0.12 17.47 -12.50
CA ASP A 62 -1.04 16.35 -12.65
C ASP A 62 -0.76 15.19 -11.66
N ASN A 63 0.19 15.38 -10.74
CA ASN A 63 0.52 14.45 -9.66
C ASN A 63 0.93 15.16 -8.35
N ILE A 64 0.18 16.20 -7.96
CA ILE A 64 0.41 16.90 -6.67
C ILE A 64 0.34 15.91 -5.51
N LEU A 65 1.28 16.03 -4.56
CA LEU A 65 1.43 15.14 -3.42
C LEU A 65 0.30 15.32 -2.39
N THR A 66 -0.31 14.21 -2.00
CA THR A 66 -1.20 14.10 -0.83
C THR A 66 -0.72 12.94 0.04
N LYS A 67 -1.04 12.94 1.34
CA LYS A 67 -0.61 11.83 2.22
C LYS A 67 -1.11 10.48 1.70
N GLY A 68 -2.35 10.43 1.20
CA GLY A 68 -2.92 9.22 0.61
C GLY A 68 -2.13 8.70 -0.59
N LYS A 69 -1.68 9.58 -1.49
CA LYS A 69 -0.83 9.16 -2.62
C LYS A 69 0.51 8.59 -2.17
N ILE A 70 1.14 9.24 -1.19
CA ILE A 70 2.44 8.81 -0.65
C ILE A 70 2.31 7.46 0.04
N GLU A 71 1.30 7.25 0.89
CA GLU A 71 1.13 5.98 1.59
C GLU A 71 0.71 4.84 0.66
N LEU A 72 -0.13 5.11 -0.35
CA LEU A 72 -0.45 4.13 -1.39
C LEU A 72 0.80 3.78 -2.23
N GLY A 73 1.58 4.78 -2.63
CA GLY A 73 2.85 4.60 -3.33
C GLY A 73 3.84 3.77 -2.54
N LYS A 74 4.04 4.11 -1.28
CA LYS A 74 4.86 3.37 -0.31
C LYS A 74 4.40 1.93 -0.19
N LYS A 75 3.09 1.70 -0.05
CA LYS A 75 2.56 0.35 0.03
C LYS A 75 2.92 -0.47 -1.21
N LEU A 76 2.70 0.08 -2.40
CA LEU A 76 3.07 -0.57 -3.66
C LEU A 76 4.58 -0.82 -3.75
N PHE A 77 5.42 0.12 -3.31
CA PHE A 77 6.89 0.00 -3.34
C PHE A 77 7.41 -1.24 -2.59
N PHE A 78 6.74 -1.59 -1.49
CA PHE A 78 7.07 -2.77 -0.68
C PHE A 78 6.25 -4.02 -1.02
N ASP A 79 5.23 -3.92 -1.88
CA ASP A 79 4.36 -5.04 -2.24
C ASP A 79 4.93 -5.82 -3.44
N LYS A 80 4.97 -7.15 -3.30
CA LYS A 80 5.44 -8.05 -4.33
C LYS A 80 4.42 -8.28 -5.45
N THR A 81 3.16 -7.87 -5.27
CA THR A 81 2.09 -7.99 -6.27
C THR A 81 2.46 -7.39 -7.64
N LEU A 82 3.43 -6.47 -7.65
CA LEU A 82 3.97 -5.80 -8.84
C LEU A 82 4.81 -6.71 -9.75
N SER A 83 5.31 -7.86 -9.28
CA SER A 83 6.01 -8.83 -10.13
C SER A 83 5.08 -9.92 -10.65
N ILE A 84 5.42 -10.48 -11.81
CA ILE A 84 4.56 -11.47 -12.50
C ILE A 84 4.21 -12.66 -11.61
N ASP A 85 5.18 -13.12 -10.81
CA ASP A 85 5.10 -14.27 -9.91
C ASP A 85 4.89 -13.90 -8.43
N SER A 86 4.70 -12.61 -8.14
CA SER A 86 4.58 -12.05 -6.79
C SER A 86 5.74 -12.36 -5.84
N THR A 87 6.97 -12.52 -6.35
CA THR A 87 8.16 -12.83 -5.54
C THR A 87 9.04 -11.64 -5.18
N ILE A 88 9.01 -10.56 -5.97
CA ILE A 88 9.84 -9.37 -5.79
C ILE A 88 9.02 -8.08 -5.78
N ALA A 89 9.50 -7.07 -5.07
CA ALA A 89 8.96 -5.71 -4.98
C ALA A 89 10.03 -4.69 -5.36
N CYS A 90 9.70 -3.40 -5.50
CA CYS A 90 10.70 -2.35 -5.73
C CYS A 90 11.77 -2.37 -4.62
N ALA A 91 11.31 -2.53 -3.37
CA ALA A 91 12.16 -2.67 -2.19
C ALA A 91 13.08 -3.90 -2.18
N SER A 92 12.87 -4.89 -3.07
CA SER A 92 13.77 -6.06 -3.17
C SER A 92 15.14 -5.67 -3.72
N CYS A 93 15.18 -4.66 -4.60
CA CYS A 93 16.42 -4.12 -5.18
C CYS A 93 16.77 -2.73 -4.63
N HIS A 94 15.79 -1.95 -4.19
CA HIS A 94 15.98 -0.61 -3.61
C HIS A 94 15.77 -0.63 -2.09
N LYS A 95 16.75 -1.16 -1.35
CA LYS A 95 16.65 -1.45 0.09
C LYS A 95 16.86 -0.17 0.93
N PRO A 96 15.91 0.25 1.78
CA PRO A 96 16.05 1.47 2.59
C PRO A 96 17.32 1.51 3.45
N GLU A 97 17.71 0.38 4.04
CA GLU A 97 18.92 0.22 4.86
C GLU A 97 20.23 0.42 4.08
N HIS A 98 20.15 0.47 2.75
CA HIS A 98 21.26 0.73 1.84
C HIS A 98 21.04 2.02 1.05
N GLY A 99 20.28 2.98 1.60
CA GLY A 99 19.97 4.23 0.91
C GLY A 99 19.12 4.01 -0.33
N PHE A 100 18.19 3.05 -0.29
CA PHE A 100 17.37 2.65 -1.42
C PHE A 100 18.16 2.17 -2.63
N SER A 101 19.31 1.52 -2.41
CA SER A 101 20.06 0.77 -3.42
C SER A 101 20.11 -0.72 -3.08
N ASP A 102 20.71 -1.51 -3.97
CA ASP A 102 21.00 -2.91 -3.67
C ASP A 102 22.36 -3.04 -2.95
N ASN A 103 22.60 -4.18 -2.31
CA ASN A 103 23.87 -4.55 -1.67
C ASN A 103 24.71 -5.54 -2.49
N ILE A 104 24.29 -5.85 -3.71
CA ILE A 104 25.02 -6.70 -4.65
C ILE A 104 25.32 -5.95 -5.95
N ALA A 105 26.33 -6.41 -6.69
CA ALA A 105 26.79 -5.75 -7.91
C ALA A 105 25.74 -5.68 -9.01
N ILE A 106 24.88 -6.69 -9.13
CA ILE A 106 23.78 -6.75 -10.09
C ILE A 106 22.59 -7.42 -9.42
N SER A 107 21.45 -6.73 -9.43
CA SER A 107 20.22 -7.18 -8.78
C SER A 107 19.64 -8.43 -9.43
N ARG A 108 18.85 -9.18 -8.66
CA ARG A 108 18.17 -10.40 -9.10
C ARG A 108 16.68 -10.14 -9.22
N GLY A 109 16.13 -10.36 -10.42
CA GLY A 109 14.70 -10.27 -10.65
C GLY A 109 13.96 -11.56 -10.32
N VAL A 110 12.76 -11.69 -10.88
CA VAL A 110 11.95 -12.91 -10.83
C VAL A 110 12.74 -14.10 -11.34
N GLU A 111 12.43 -15.29 -10.82
CA GLU A 111 13.16 -16.54 -11.14
C GLU A 111 14.70 -16.44 -10.94
N ASN A 112 15.17 -15.49 -10.12
CA ASN A 112 16.59 -15.20 -9.89
C ASN A 112 17.37 -14.81 -11.17
N ARG A 113 16.67 -14.27 -12.18
CA ARG A 113 17.28 -13.75 -13.40
C ARG A 113 18.24 -12.61 -13.07
N THR A 114 19.32 -12.52 -13.82
CA THR A 114 20.35 -11.49 -13.59
C THR A 114 19.92 -10.24 -14.34
N GLY A 115 19.75 -9.11 -13.63
CA GLY A 115 19.52 -7.82 -14.26
C GLY A 115 20.71 -7.36 -15.10
N PHE A 116 20.59 -6.17 -15.70
CA PHE A 116 21.67 -5.62 -16.53
C PHE A 116 22.66 -4.75 -15.76
N ARG A 117 22.26 -4.21 -14.59
CA ARG A 117 23.01 -3.22 -13.82
C ARG A 117 22.77 -3.39 -12.30
N ASN A 118 23.54 -2.67 -11.51
CA ASN A 118 23.23 -2.42 -10.11
C ASN A 118 21.99 -1.51 -10.00
N ALA A 119 21.11 -1.76 -9.03
CA ALA A 119 20.04 -0.85 -8.68
C ALA A 119 20.61 0.43 -8.05
N SER A 120 20.47 1.55 -8.77
CA SER A 120 20.94 2.85 -8.30
C SER A 120 20.15 3.29 -7.06
N SER A 121 20.79 4.06 -6.18
CA SER A 121 20.09 4.64 -5.03
C SER A 121 18.93 5.52 -5.49
N LEU A 122 17.78 5.41 -4.81
CA LEU A 122 16.64 6.33 -4.98
C LEU A 122 16.68 7.50 -3.99
N THR A 123 17.72 7.60 -3.16
CA THR A 123 17.85 8.71 -2.22
C THR A 123 18.00 10.01 -3.02
N ASN A 124 17.15 11.00 -2.70
CA ASN A 124 17.11 12.30 -3.39
C ASN A 124 16.77 12.22 -4.89
N VAL A 125 16.15 11.13 -5.37
CA VAL A 125 15.83 10.93 -6.79
C VAL A 125 14.90 11.99 -7.36
N ALA A 126 14.09 12.65 -6.52
CA ALA A 126 13.23 13.78 -6.90
C ALA A 126 13.98 15.00 -7.45
N TYR A 127 15.31 15.08 -7.24
CA TYR A 127 16.15 16.17 -7.77
C TYR A 127 16.91 15.77 -9.05
N ALA A 128 16.76 14.53 -9.52
CA ALA A 128 17.47 14.05 -10.70
C ALA A 128 16.82 14.60 -11.99
N PRO A 129 17.57 15.29 -12.88
CA PRO A 129 17.01 15.85 -14.11
C PRO A 129 16.74 14.79 -15.19
N ILE A 130 17.39 13.63 -15.08
CA ILE A 130 17.20 12.49 -15.96
C ILE A 130 17.37 11.22 -15.13
N LEU A 131 16.51 10.25 -15.40
CA LEU A 131 16.42 9.01 -14.65
C LEU A 131 17.00 7.84 -15.44
N LEU A 132 17.26 6.76 -14.69
CA LEU A 132 18.11 5.63 -15.09
C LEU A 132 19.57 6.03 -15.34
N ARG A 133 20.46 5.06 -15.15
CA ARG A 133 21.91 5.27 -15.31
C ARG A 133 22.34 5.58 -16.74
N ASP A 134 21.60 5.03 -17.70
CA ASP A 134 21.82 5.24 -19.13
C ASP A 134 20.99 6.44 -19.66
N GLY A 135 20.25 7.12 -18.76
CA GLY A 135 19.32 8.20 -19.07
C GLY A 135 18.04 7.71 -19.75
N GLY A 136 17.25 8.67 -20.26
CA GLY A 136 16.13 8.43 -21.17
C GLY A 136 14.75 8.74 -20.62
N PHE A 137 14.60 8.88 -19.30
CA PHE A 137 13.31 9.14 -18.67
C PHE A 137 13.33 10.47 -17.90
N PRO A 138 12.44 11.42 -18.25
CA PRO A 138 12.45 12.74 -17.62
C PRO A 138 11.68 12.81 -16.29
N THR A 139 10.82 11.83 -15.99
CA THR A 139 9.99 11.84 -14.76
C THR A 139 9.91 10.48 -14.09
N LEU A 140 9.69 10.47 -12.77
CA LEU A 140 9.54 9.25 -11.98
C LEU A 140 8.38 8.38 -12.48
N GLU A 141 7.25 8.99 -12.87
CA GLU A 141 6.09 8.29 -13.41
C GLU A 141 6.43 7.48 -14.66
N THR A 142 7.33 7.99 -15.50
CA THR A 142 7.75 7.27 -16.70
C THR A 142 8.81 6.21 -16.41
N GLN A 143 9.70 6.47 -15.44
CA GLN A 143 10.73 5.52 -15.02
C GLN A 143 10.14 4.27 -14.36
N VAL A 144 9.12 4.41 -13.50
CA VAL A 144 8.54 3.31 -12.72
C VAL A 144 8.05 2.14 -13.59
N ALA A 145 7.55 2.41 -14.79
CA ALA A 145 7.05 1.37 -15.68
C ALA A 145 8.15 0.47 -16.27
N VAL A 146 9.42 0.92 -16.22
CA VAL A 146 10.57 0.17 -16.75
C VAL A 146 10.86 -1.10 -15.95
N PRO A 147 11.17 -1.05 -14.63
CA PRO A 147 11.48 -2.24 -13.85
C PRO A 147 10.28 -3.20 -13.76
N VAL A 148 9.05 -2.68 -13.78
CA VAL A 148 7.84 -3.53 -13.78
C VAL A 148 7.79 -4.40 -15.03
N GLN A 149 8.14 -3.84 -16.19
CA GLN A 149 8.03 -4.53 -17.49
C GLN A 149 9.33 -5.24 -17.92
N ASP A 150 10.46 -4.97 -17.30
CA ASP A 150 11.73 -5.60 -17.67
C ASP A 150 11.73 -7.09 -17.30
N HIS A 151 12.07 -7.92 -18.29
CA HIS A 151 12.06 -9.38 -18.19
C HIS A 151 13.02 -9.94 -17.13
N ASN A 152 14.12 -9.24 -16.86
CA ASN A 152 15.11 -9.64 -15.87
C ASN A 152 14.87 -8.99 -14.50
N GLU A 153 13.81 -8.18 -14.37
CA GLU A 153 13.37 -7.56 -13.12
C GLU A 153 12.01 -8.14 -12.69
N MET A 154 10.91 -7.42 -12.87
CA MET A 154 9.57 -7.86 -12.43
C MET A 154 8.77 -8.64 -13.48
N ASP A 155 9.18 -8.56 -14.76
CA ASP A 155 8.62 -9.29 -15.91
C ASP A 155 7.09 -9.23 -16.03
N PHE A 156 6.48 -8.10 -15.68
CA PHE A 156 5.04 -7.96 -15.67
C PHE A 156 4.53 -6.85 -16.59
N ASN A 157 3.54 -7.16 -17.42
CA ASN A 157 2.89 -6.17 -18.26
C ASN A 157 2.04 -5.20 -17.42
N MET A 158 2.20 -3.89 -17.61
CA MET A 158 1.48 -2.88 -16.83
C MET A 158 -0.05 -2.96 -16.94
N LEU A 159 -0.59 -3.36 -18.11
CA LEU A 159 -2.03 -3.53 -18.27
C LEU A 159 -2.53 -4.77 -17.51
N GLU A 160 -1.77 -5.85 -17.52
CA GLU A 160 -2.08 -7.06 -16.75
C GLU A 160 -1.97 -6.82 -15.24
N LEU A 161 -0.96 -6.06 -14.81
CA LEU A 161 -0.85 -5.59 -13.43
C LEU A 161 -2.06 -4.75 -13.03
N SER A 162 -2.47 -3.78 -13.86
CA SER A 162 -3.69 -3.01 -13.64
C SER A 162 -4.91 -3.91 -13.45
N MET A 163 -5.09 -4.90 -14.32
CA MET A 163 -6.18 -5.88 -14.19
C MET A 163 -6.07 -6.73 -12.92
N ARG A 164 -4.86 -7.06 -12.47
CA ARG A 164 -4.62 -7.76 -11.20
C ARG A 164 -5.06 -6.90 -10.02
N LEU A 165 -4.62 -5.64 -9.96
CA LEU A 165 -4.97 -4.71 -8.88
C LEU A 165 -6.47 -4.37 -8.87
N LYS A 166 -7.12 -4.28 -10.03
CA LYS A 166 -8.60 -4.10 -10.13
C LYS A 166 -9.39 -5.27 -9.54
N LYS A 167 -8.84 -6.49 -9.55
CA LYS A 167 -9.48 -7.68 -8.98
C LYS A 167 -9.27 -7.78 -7.46
N ASP A 168 -8.26 -7.13 -6.93
CA ASP A 168 -8.03 -7.03 -5.51
C ASP A 168 -8.92 -5.93 -4.92
N ALA A 169 -9.86 -6.30 -4.05
CA ALA A 169 -10.82 -5.35 -3.47
C ALA A 169 -10.14 -4.28 -2.62
N TYR A 170 -9.03 -4.60 -1.96
CA TYR A 170 -8.27 -3.63 -1.18
C TYR A 170 -7.65 -2.59 -2.12
N TYR A 171 -6.86 -3.02 -3.10
CA TYR A 171 -6.23 -2.06 -4.02
C TYR A 171 -7.24 -1.25 -4.82
N LYS A 172 -8.27 -1.90 -5.36
CA LYS A 172 -9.34 -1.19 -6.07
C LYS A 172 -9.91 -0.03 -5.24
N ASN A 173 -10.25 -0.29 -3.98
CA ASN A 173 -10.82 0.72 -3.10
C ASN A 173 -9.82 1.83 -2.76
N GLU A 174 -8.56 1.48 -2.47
CA GLU A 174 -7.52 2.49 -2.16
C GLU A 174 -7.28 3.44 -3.32
N PHE A 175 -7.19 2.92 -4.55
CA PHE A 175 -7.02 3.77 -5.74
C PHE A 175 -8.23 4.67 -5.98
N ILE A 176 -9.46 4.17 -5.78
CA ILE A 176 -10.67 4.99 -5.88
C ILE A 176 -10.67 6.08 -4.81
N ASN A 177 -10.27 5.76 -3.58
CA ASN A 177 -10.24 6.71 -2.48
C ASN A 177 -9.19 7.82 -2.69
N VAL A 178 -8.00 7.46 -3.18
CA VAL A 178 -6.85 8.38 -3.30
C VAL A 178 -6.82 9.13 -4.64
N PHE A 179 -7.21 8.48 -5.73
CA PHE A 179 -7.12 9.04 -7.09
C PHE A 179 -8.49 9.27 -7.75
N GLY A 180 -9.59 8.87 -7.11
CA GLY A 180 -10.93 8.98 -7.68
C GLY A 180 -11.19 8.01 -8.85
N THR A 181 -10.30 7.05 -9.08
CA THR A 181 -10.37 6.12 -10.22
C THR A 181 -9.77 4.76 -9.85
N GLU A 182 -10.13 3.73 -10.60
CA GLU A 182 -9.51 2.40 -10.48
C GLU A 182 -8.01 2.44 -10.87
N PRO A 183 -7.20 1.43 -10.48
CA PRO A 183 -5.76 1.39 -10.77
C PRO A 183 -5.49 1.19 -12.26
N GLU A 184 -5.48 2.27 -13.03
CA GLU A 184 -4.99 2.28 -14.41
C GLU A 184 -3.45 2.35 -14.45
N PRO A 185 -2.79 1.87 -15.52
CA PRO A 185 -1.33 1.87 -15.62
C PRO A 185 -0.65 3.20 -15.24
N GLY A 186 -1.13 4.32 -15.77
CA GLY A 186 -0.57 5.64 -15.45
C GLY A 186 -0.89 6.14 -14.04
N ILE A 187 -1.93 5.62 -13.38
CA ILE A 187 -2.25 5.97 -12.00
C ILE A 187 -1.38 5.16 -11.03
N ILE A 188 -1.09 3.90 -11.37
CA ILE A 188 -0.14 3.06 -10.61
C ILE A 188 1.25 3.72 -10.61
N THR A 189 1.72 4.21 -11.75
CA THR A 189 3.03 4.89 -11.81
C THR A 189 3.02 6.20 -11.04
N LYS A 190 1.93 6.97 -11.07
CA LYS A 190 1.76 8.19 -10.24
C LYS A 190 1.78 7.91 -8.75
N ALA A 191 1.13 6.84 -8.30
CA ALA A 191 1.17 6.42 -6.91
C ALA A 191 2.60 6.11 -6.47
N LEU A 192 3.29 5.25 -7.23
CA LEU A 192 4.69 4.90 -6.94
C LEU A 192 5.64 6.11 -7.00
N ALA A 193 5.44 7.04 -7.95
CA ALA A 193 6.26 8.25 -8.07
C ALA A 193 6.03 9.26 -6.94
N ALA A 194 4.87 9.22 -6.26
CA ALA A 194 4.59 10.10 -5.14
C ALA A 194 5.40 9.72 -3.89
N PHE A 195 5.87 8.47 -3.77
CA PHE A 195 6.69 7.97 -2.66
C PHE A 195 8.18 8.00 -2.99
#